data_AF-A0A7S6ZWG2-F1
#
_entry.id   AF-A0A7S6ZWG2-F1
#
_cell.length_a   1.000
_cell.length_b   1.000
_cell.length_c   1.000
_cell.angle_alpha   90.00
_cell.angle_beta   90.00
_cell.angle_gamma   90.00
#
_symmetry.space_group_name_H-M   'P 1'
#
loop_
_entity.id
_entity.type
_entity.pdbx_description
1 polymer ?
#
loop_
_entity_poly.entity_id
_entity_poly.type
_entity_poly.pdbx_seq_one_letter_code
_entity_poly.pdbx_strand_id
1 'polypeptide(L)'
;MNTSLFVASPLPASLFSGAPRFHSNRHSIGDFVPDPVRLAHFNALLVQISTEHPQVDADQLATAARELILQARDGRIPQSIRERIRRAGAMDLMQSDPEWETGAQAAIAAATALDYLHGKDTLIPRSLPVVGWLDGAVVVETAWPTLADEVRDYLDFCRLRRIEARLRGEDRRYFGFTRDQLDDARLAEFLWIEHCRRTGRSSYLAADEAGRFRVN
;
A
#
# COMPACT_ATOMS: atom_id res chain seq x y z
N MET A 1 3.94 -8.70 10.05
CA MET A 1 3.71 -9.15 8.65
C MET A 1 3.16 -7.96 7.86
N ASN A 2 4.04 -7.16 7.25
CA ASN A 2 3.65 -6.00 6.41
C ASN A 2 3.82 -6.30 4.91
N THR A 3 4.32 -7.49 4.59
CA THR A 3 4.67 -7.94 3.23
C THR A 3 3.49 -7.84 2.27
N SER A 4 2.26 -8.00 2.77
CA SER A 4 1.06 -7.99 1.93
C SER A 4 0.65 -6.62 1.37
N LEU A 5 1.26 -5.53 1.84
CA LEU A 5 1.03 -4.18 1.28
C LEU A 5 1.78 -3.98 -0.05
N PHE A 6 2.88 -4.73 -0.23
CA PHE A 6 3.78 -4.62 -1.37
C PHE A 6 3.69 -5.82 -2.33
N VAL A 7 2.84 -6.82 -2.02
CA VAL A 7 2.45 -7.86 -2.99
C VAL A 7 1.48 -7.25 -4.00
N ALA A 8 1.74 -7.47 -5.29
CA ALA A 8 0.99 -6.88 -6.38
C ALA A 8 -0.02 -7.89 -6.96
N SER A 9 -1.27 -7.86 -6.49
CA SER A 9 -2.40 -8.29 -7.31
C SER A 9 -2.83 -7.08 -8.14
N PRO A 10 -2.56 -7.02 -9.45
CA PRO A 10 -2.86 -5.83 -10.23
C PRO A 10 -4.37 -5.58 -10.30
N LEU A 11 -4.75 -4.31 -10.39
CA LEU A 11 -6.11 -3.94 -10.80
C LEU A 11 -6.31 -4.30 -12.29
N PRO A 12 -7.58 -4.44 -12.75
CA PRO A 12 -7.89 -4.67 -14.15
C PRO A 12 -7.15 -3.72 -15.09
N ALA A 13 -6.43 -4.26 -16.07
CA ALA A 13 -5.66 -3.47 -17.03
C ALA A 13 -6.55 -2.53 -17.88
N SER A 14 -7.86 -2.81 -17.95
CA SER A 14 -8.87 -1.96 -18.58
C SER A 14 -8.95 -0.56 -17.97
N LEU A 15 -8.53 -0.36 -16.72
CA LEU A 15 -8.49 0.97 -16.07
C LEU A 15 -7.32 1.85 -16.54
N PHE A 16 -6.29 1.25 -17.13
CA PHE A 16 -5.03 1.94 -17.48
C PHE A 16 -4.73 1.93 -18.98
N SER A 17 -5.58 1.29 -19.78
CA SER A 17 -5.40 1.21 -21.23
C SER A 17 -5.93 2.50 -21.88
N GLY A 18 -5.04 3.41 -22.26
CA GLY A 18 -5.39 4.70 -22.90
C GLY A 18 -5.94 4.61 -24.33
N ALA A 19 -6.17 3.40 -24.85
CA ALA A 19 -6.77 3.23 -26.17
C ALA A 19 -8.30 3.12 -26.03
N PRO A 20 -9.10 3.94 -26.74
CA PRO A 20 -10.54 3.77 -26.77
C PRO A 20 -10.82 2.40 -27.39
N ARG A 21 -11.23 1.43 -26.55
CA ARG A 21 -11.83 0.21 -27.06
C ARG A 21 -13.15 0.62 -27.68
N PHE A 22 -13.38 0.20 -28.93
CA PHE A 22 -14.60 0.45 -29.70
C PHE A 22 -15.80 0.55 -28.78
N HIS A 23 -16.44 1.72 -28.73
CA HIS A 23 -17.54 2.07 -27.85
C HIS A 23 -18.49 0.88 -27.66
N SER A 24 -18.25 0.14 -26.59
CA SER A 24 -19.18 -0.82 -26.08
C SER A 24 -20.18 0.05 -25.34
N ASN A 25 -21.47 0.01 -25.70
CA ASN A 25 -22.54 0.78 -25.03
C ASN A 25 -22.77 0.32 -23.57
N ARG A 26 -21.72 -0.14 -22.87
CA ARG A 26 -21.79 -0.78 -21.56
C ARG A 26 -21.25 0.19 -20.52
N HIS A 27 -22.01 1.25 -20.31
CA HIS A 27 -21.73 2.26 -19.29
C HIS A 27 -22.19 1.84 -17.89
N SER A 28 -22.77 0.64 -17.72
CA SER A 28 -23.33 0.19 -16.45
C SER A 28 -22.48 -0.86 -15.74
N ILE A 29 -22.36 -0.69 -14.42
CA ILE A 29 -21.83 -1.67 -13.46
C ILE A 29 -23.04 -2.42 -12.90
N GLY A 30 -23.45 -3.50 -13.57
CA GLY A 30 -24.75 -4.13 -13.29
C GLY A 30 -25.88 -3.15 -13.60
N ASP A 31 -26.69 -2.82 -12.60
CA ASP A 31 -27.80 -1.85 -12.69
C ASP A 31 -27.37 -0.40 -12.40
N PHE A 32 -26.12 -0.18 -11.98
CA PHE A 32 -25.61 1.15 -11.64
C PHE A 32 -24.94 1.81 -12.84
N VAL A 33 -25.31 3.05 -13.15
CA VAL A 33 -24.64 3.88 -14.16
C VAL A 33 -23.88 5.00 -13.44
N PRO A 34 -22.55 5.14 -13.63
CA PRO A 34 -21.79 6.23 -13.05
C PRO A 34 -22.31 7.59 -13.54
N ASP A 35 -22.54 8.51 -12.61
CA ASP A 35 -22.93 9.89 -12.93
C ASP A 35 -21.76 10.61 -13.65
N PRO A 36 -21.97 11.16 -14.86
CA PRO A 36 -20.94 11.89 -15.60
C PRO A 36 -20.30 13.04 -14.81
N VAL A 37 -21.06 13.74 -13.97
CA VAL A 37 -20.54 14.86 -13.17
C VAL A 37 -19.58 14.34 -12.10
N ARG A 38 -19.96 13.26 -11.41
CA ARG A 38 -19.09 12.59 -10.42
C ARG A 38 -17.86 11.98 -11.07
N LEU A 39 -17.98 11.43 -12.27
CA LEU A 39 -16.86 10.89 -13.03
C LEU A 39 -15.86 11.98 -13.42
N ALA A 40 -16.34 13.16 -13.83
CA ALA A 40 -15.48 14.31 -14.12
C ALA A 40 -14.75 14.79 -12.87
N HIS A 41 -15.45 14.91 -11.74
CA HIS A 41 -14.84 15.26 -10.45
C HIS A 41 -13.79 14.23 -10.00
N PHE A 42 -14.10 12.94 -10.17
CA PHE A 42 -13.17 11.85 -9.89
C PHE A 42 -11.89 11.94 -10.72
N ASN A 43 -12.00 12.18 -12.03
CA ASN A 43 -10.83 12.37 -12.88
C ASN A 43 -10.00 13.60 -12.49
N ALA A 44 -10.64 14.71 -12.10
CA ALA A 44 -9.94 15.89 -11.60
C ALA A 44 -9.13 15.58 -10.33
N LEU A 45 -9.70 14.80 -9.40
CA LEU A 45 -9.01 14.32 -8.21
C LEU A 45 -7.79 13.45 -8.56
N LEU A 46 -7.91 12.52 -9.52
CA LEU A 46 -6.79 11.66 -9.93
C LEU A 46 -5.63 12.48 -10.50
N VAL A 47 -5.93 13.52 -11.29
CA VAL A 47 -4.93 14.46 -11.82
C VAL A 47 -4.27 15.29 -10.72
N GLN A 48 -5.02 15.65 -9.66
CA GLN A 48 -4.44 16.35 -8.51
C GLN A 48 -3.42 15.49 -7.75
N ILE A 49 -3.64 14.18 -7.69
CA ILE A 49 -2.71 13.23 -7.06
C ILE A 49 -1.51 12.94 -7.97
N SER A 50 -1.76 12.70 -9.26
CA SER A 50 -0.74 12.40 -10.26
C SER A 50 -1.10 13.06 -11.58
N THR A 51 -0.35 14.10 -11.95
CA THR A 51 -0.59 14.91 -13.16
C THR A 51 -0.66 14.09 -14.45
N GLU A 52 0.08 12.98 -14.51
CA GLU A 52 0.16 12.11 -15.69
C GLU A 52 -0.90 11.00 -15.70
N HIS A 53 -1.83 10.98 -14.73
CA HIS A 53 -2.82 9.90 -14.66
C HIS A 53 -3.77 9.97 -15.86
N PRO A 54 -3.96 8.87 -16.61
CA PRO A 54 -4.90 8.85 -17.72
C PRO A 54 -6.33 9.07 -17.21
N GLN A 55 -7.17 9.71 -18.02
CA GLN A 55 -8.58 9.82 -17.69
C GLN A 55 -9.24 8.44 -17.72
N VAL A 56 -10.08 8.17 -16.74
CA VAL A 56 -10.90 6.97 -16.66
C VAL A 56 -12.28 7.29 -17.21
N ASP A 57 -12.73 6.52 -18.19
CA ASP A 57 -14.10 6.62 -18.72
C ASP A 57 -15.06 5.60 -18.08
N ALA A 58 -16.36 5.79 -18.31
CA ALA A 58 -17.40 4.93 -17.73
C ALA A 58 -17.37 3.48 -18.27
N ASP A 59 -16.96 3.25 -19.51
CA ASP A 59 -16.88 1.91 -20.12
C ASP A 59 -15.68 1.13 -19.57
N GLN A 60 -14.54 1.79 -19.35
CA GLN A 60 -13.38 1.24 -18.66
C GLN A 60 -13.74 0.82 -17.24
N LEU A 61 -14.42 1.70 -16.48
CA LEU A 61 -14.86 1.41 -15.12
C LEU A 61 -15.86 0.24 -15.09
N ALA A 62 -16.84 0.22 -15.99
CA ALA A 62 -17.81 -0.86 -16.12
C ALA A 62 -17.18 -2.19 -16.56
N THR A 63 -16.16 -2.14 -17.42
CA THR A 63 -15.40 -3.32 -17.84
C THR A 63 -14.58 -3.88 -16.69
N ALA A 64 -13.84 -3.03 -15.98
CA ALA A 64 -13.06 -3.43 -14.81
C ALA A 64 -13.93 -4.01 -13.70
N ALA A 65 -15.09 -3.40 -13.43
CA ALA A 65 -16.04 -3.91 -12.44
C ALA A 65 -16.53 -5.32 -12.80
N ARG A 66 -16.87 -5.58 -14.07
CA ARG A 66 -17.28 -6.92 -14.53
C ARG A 66 -16.16 -7.94 -14.38
N GLU A 67 -14.93 -7.60 -14.74
CA GLU A 67 -13.77 -8.47 -14.55
C GLU A 67 -13.58 -8.85 -13.07
N LEU A 68 -13.73 -7.89 -12.17
CA LEU A 68 -13.61 -8.10 -10.73
C LEU A 68 -14.76 -8.95 -10.16
N ILE A 69 -15.99 -8.76 -10.64
CA ILE A 69 -17.15 -9.60 -10.28
C ILE A 69 -16.90 -11.05 -10.71
N LEU A 70 -16.36 -11.29 -11.90
CA LEU A 70 -16.03 -12.64 -12.38
C LEU A 70 -14.92 -13.32 -11.55
N GLN A 71 -13.99 -12.53 -11.01
CA GLN A 71 -12.94 -13.04 -10.10
C GLN A 71 -13.50 -13.34 -8.70
N ALA A 72 -14.55 -12.65 -8.28
CA ALA A 72 -15.18 -12.79 -6.96
C ALA A 72 -16.19 -13.96 -6.90
N ARG A 73 -15.74 -15.18 -7.23
CA ARG A 73 -16.60 -16.39 -7.33
C ARG A 73 -17.43 -16.69 -6.07
N ASP A 74 -16.97 -16.28 -4.89
CA ASP A 74 -17.65 -16.50 -3.61
C ASP A 74 -18.35 -15.23 -3.06
N GLY A 75 -18.51 -14.17 -3.87
CA GLY A 75 -18.98 -12.87 -3.41
C GLY A 75 -17.99 -12.12 -2.51
N ARG A 76 -16.77 -12.66 -2.35
CA ARG A 76 -15.68 -12.05 -1.57
C ARG A 76 -15.03 -10.93 -2.37
N ILE A 77 -14.64 -9.86 -1.69
CA ILE A 77 -13.87 -8.76 -2.28
C ILE A 77 -12.58 -9.31 -2.92
N PRO A 78 -12.29 -9.04 -4.20
CA PRO A 78 -11.09 -9.48 -4.90
C PRO A 78 -9.81 -9.07 -4.17
N GLN A 79 -8.76 -9.87 -4.32
CA GLN A 79 -7.50 -9.61 -3.64
C GLN A 79 -6.89 -8.25 -4.02
N SER A 80 -7.01 -7.85 -5.28
CA SER A 80 -6.54 -6.55 -5.78
C SER A 80 -7.18 -5.37 -5.02
N ILE A 81 -8.50 -5.38 -4.82
CA ILE A 81 -9.21 -4.36 -4.02
C ILE A 81 -8.78 -4.45 -2.55
N ARG A 82 -8.72 -5.66 -1.98
CA ARG A 82 -8.37 -5.87 -0.56
C ARG A 82 -6.97 -5.37 -0.23
N GLU A 83 -6.02 -5.49 -1.16
CA GLU A 83 -4.68 -4.92 -1.02
C GLU A 83 -4.72 -3.40 -0.91
N ARG A 84 -5.48 -2.71 -1.76
CA ARG A 84 -5.59 -1.25 -1.69
C ARG A 84 -6.34 -0.78 -0.43
N ILE A 85 -7.33 -1.53 0.06
CA ILE A 85 -7.96 -1.25 1.36
C ILE A 85 -6.92 -1.28 2.49
N ARG A 86 -6.03 -2.28 2.48
CA ARG A 86 -4.94 -2.36 3.48
C ARG A 86 -3.95 -1.21 3.33
N ARG A 87 -3.64 -0.80 2.10
CA ARG A 87 -2.77 0.37 1.84
C ARG A 87 -3.42 1.66 2.37
N ALA A 88 -4.71 1.88 2.13
CA ALA A 88 -5.45 2.99 2.70
C ALA A 88 -5.38 2.98 4.24
N GLY A 89 -5.58 1.82 4.87
CA GLY A 89 -5.43 1.71 6.33
C GLY A 89 -4.02 2.02 6.84
N ALA A 90 -2.98 1.72 6.05
CA ALA A 90 -1.61 2.11 6.40
C ALA A 90 -1.39 3.62 6.26
N MET A 91 -1.99 4.26 5.25
CA MET A 91 -1.98 5.72 5.08
C MET A 91 -2.70 6.41 6.25
N ASP A 92 -3.86 5.89 6.68
CA ASP A 92 -4.61 6.40 7.84
C ASP A 92 -3.76 6.36 9.11
N LEU A 93 -3.10 5.23 9.38
CA LEU A 93 -2.22 5.08 10.54
C LEU A 93 -1.04 6.06 10.49
N MET A 94 -0.41 6.19 9.33
CA MET A 94 0.72 7.10 9.11
C MET A 94 0.32 8.56 9.35
N GLN A 95 -0.81 9.00 8.79
CA GLN A 95 -1.28 10.38 8.92
C GLN A 95 -1.82 10.71 10.32
N SER A 96 -2.19 9.69 11.10
CA SER A 96 -2.70 9.86 12.46
C SER A 96 -1.63 9.74 13.56
N ASP A 97 -0.39 9.38 13.22
CA ASP A 97 0.68 9.18 14.20
C ASP A 97 1.42 10.51 14.44
N PRO A 98 1.26 11.15 15.61
CA PRO A 98 1.84 12.48 15.86
C PRO A 98 3.37 12.44 15.99
N GLU A 99 3.96 11.25 16.17
CA GLU A 99 5.42 11.07 16.24
C GLU A 99 6.03 10.83 14.85
N TRP A 100 5.19 10.69 13.82
CA TRP A 100 5.62 10.53 12.43
C TRP A 100 5.45 11.83 11.65
N GLU A 101 6.56 12.39 11.17
CA GLU A 101 6.54 13.52 10.26
C GLU A 101 6.53 13.03 8.81
N THR A 102 5.35 13.00 8.19
CA THR A 102 5.20 12.63 6.78
C THR A 102 5.82 13.68 5.88
N GLY A 103 6.65 13.27 4.92
CA GLY A 103 7.21 14.18 3.91
C GLY A 103 6.12 14.95 3.15
N ALA A 104 6.32 16.24 2.87
CA ALA A 104 5.26 17.14 2.38
C ALA A 104 4.50 16.61 1.14
N GLN A 105 5.21 16.08 0.14
CA GLN A 105 4.58 15.54 -1.06
C GLN A 105 3.72 14.30 -0.76
N ALA A 106 4.23 13.40 0.08
CA ALA A 106 3.48 12.23 0.53
C ALA A 106 2.28 12.65 1.41
N ALA A 107 2.43 13.66 2.27
CA ALA A 107 1.35 14.14 3.12
C ALA A 107 0.18 14.70 2.30
N ILE A 108 0.47 15.47 1.24
CA ILE A 108 -0.54 16.01 0.31
C ILE A 108 -1.24 14.87 -0.44
N ALA A 109 -0.47 13.91 -0.98
CA ALA A 109 -1.03 12.79 -1.71
C ALA A 109 -1.91 11.90 -0.82
N ALA A 110 -1.46 11.61 0.41
CA ALA A 110 -2.20 10.84 1.39
C ALA A 110 -3.48 11.56 1.83
N ALA A 111 -3.41 12.85 2.18
CA ALA A 111 -4.59 13.64 2.56
C ALA A 111 -5.62 13.67 1.43
N THR A 112 -5.19 13.98 0.20
CA THR A 112 -6.09 14.02 -0.97
C THR A 112 -6.78 12.67 -1.22
N ALA A 113 -6.04 11.57 -1.09
CA ALA A 113 -6.59 10.23 -1.23
C ALA A 113 -7.57 9.88 -0.09
N LEU A 114 -7.19 10.14 1.17
CA LEU A 114 -8.00 9.82 2.35
C LEU A 114 -9.29 10.64 2.41
N ASP A 115 -9.24 11.93 2.06
CA ASP A 115 -10.41 12.81 1.98
C ASP A 115 -11.48 12.23 1.04
N TYR A 116 -11.06 11.69 -0.10
CA TYR A 116 -11.97 10.99 -1.01
C TYR A 116 -12.48 9.67 -0.43
N LEU A 117 -11.60 8.86 0.17
CA LEU A 117 -11.94 7.54 0.69
C LEU A 117 -12.93 7.60 1.86
N HIS A 118 -12.81 8.62 2.72
CA HIS A 118 -13.70 8.87 3.86
C HIS A 118 -14.93 9.73 3.50
N GLY A 119 -14.89 10.39 2.33
CA GLY A 119 -15.98 11.21 1.81
C GLY A 119 -17.27 10.44 1.53
N LYS A 120 -18.39 11.16 1.50
CA LYS A 120 -19.73 10.60 1.20
C LYS A 120 -20.05 10.57 -0.29
N ASP A 121 -19.35 11.37 -1.09
CA ASP A 121 -19.60 11.55 -2.52
C ASP A 121 -18.72 10.62 -3.38
N THR A 122 -18.73 9.33 -3.07
CA THR A 122 -17.99 8.32 -3.85
C THR A 122 -18.61 8.15 -5.25
N LEU A 123 -17.76 7.84 -6.23
CA LEU A 123 -18.19 7.63 -7.62
C LEU A 123 -19.02 6.35 -7.72
N ILE A 124 -18.56 5.30 -7.04
CA ILE A 124 -19.26 4.03 -6.96
C ILE A 124 -19.88 3.92 -5.55
N PRO A 125 -21.19 3.65 -5.43
CA PRO A 125 -21.81 3.43 -4.13
C PRO A 125 -21.15 2.26 -3.38
N ARG A 126 -20.77 2.50 -2.11
CA ARG A 126 -20.20 1.46 -1.22
C ARG A 126 -21.14 0.27 -1.01
N SER A 127 -22.44 0.45 -1.23
CA SER A 127 -23.46 -0.62 -1.13
C SER A 127 -23.37 -1.66 -2.25
N LEU A 128 -22.70 -1.36 -3.37
CA LEU A 128 -22.55 -2.32 -4.46
C LEU A 128 -21.63 -3.48 -4.02
N PRO A 129 -22.12 -4.73 -4.02
CA PRO A 129 -21.31 -5.89 -3.64
C PRO A 129 -20.07 -6.01 -4.52
N VAL A 130 -18.96 -6.47 -3.95
CA VAL A 130 -17.68 -6.75 -4.65
C VAL A 130 -16.94 -5.51 -5.15
N VAL A 131 -17.62 -4.58 -5.82
CA VAL A 131 -17.04 -3.47 -6.58
C VAL A 131 -17.27 -2.09 -5.97
N GLY A 132 -18.02 -1.99 -4.85
CA GLY A 132 -18.26 -0.71 -4.16
C GLY A 132 -17.00 0.02 -3.69
N TRP A 133 -15.83 -0.63 -3.74
CA TRP A 133 -14.53 -0.03 -3.42
C TRP A 133 -13.60 0.11 -4.63
N LEU A 134 -14.09 -0.11 -5.85
CA LEU A 134 -13.28 -0.04 -7.06
C LEU A 134 -12.71 1.37 -7.30
N ASP A 135 -13.53 2.41 -7.13
CA ASP A 135 -13.09 3.81 -7.25
C ASP A 135 -12.02 4.18 -6.23
N GLY A 136 -12.20 3.75 -4.97
CA GLY A 136 -11.21 3.91 -3.91
C GLY A 136 -9.92 3.14 -4.19
N ALA A 137 -10.02 1.96 -4.80
CA ALA A 137 -8.84 1.20 -5.20
C ALA A 137 -8.04 1.92 -6.29
N VAL A 138 -8.71 2.58 -7.24
CA VAL A 138 -8.03 3.42 -8.25
C VAL A 138 -7.33 4.59 -7.56
N VAL A 139 -8.01 5.33 -6.68
CA VAL A 139 -7.40 6.47 -5.94
C VAL A 139 -6.15 6.06 -5.18
N VAL A 140 -6.21 4.93 -4.46
CA VAL A 140 -5.04 4.40 -3.76
C VAL A 140 -3.93 4.00 -4.72
N GLU A 141 -4.26 3.35 -5.84
CA GLU A 141 -3.26 2.96 -6.83
C GLU A 141 -2.56 4.17 -7.46
N THR A 142 -3.33 5.23 -7.76
CA THR A 142 -2.80 6.50 -8.28
C THR A 142 -1.87 7.19 -7.29
N ALA A 143 -2.21 7.19 -5.99
CA ALA A 143 -1.37 7.79 -4.96
C ALA A 143 -0.15 6.92 -4.56
N TRP A 144 -0.21 5.62 -4.82
CA TRP A 144 0.77 4.66 -4.30
C TRP A 144 2.22 4.93 -4.72
N PRO A 145 2.56 5.30 -5.97
CA PRO A 145 3.94 5.59 -6.36
C PRO A 145 4.60 6.68 -5.50
N THR A 146 3.84 7.69 -5.09
CA THR A 146 4.33 8.77 -4.20
C THR A 146 4.39 8.35 -2.73
N LEU A 147 3.55 7.39 -2.32
CA LEU A 147 3.37 7.00 -0.91
C LEU A 147 4.13 5.73 -0.52
N ALA A 148 4.53 4.88 -1.46
CA ALA A 148 4.99 3.53 -1.17
C ALA A 148 6.24 3.51 -0.29
N ASP A 149 7.20 4.40 -0.55
CA ASP A 149 8.43 4.49 0.21
C ASP A 149 8.20 5.10 1.59
N GLU A 150 7.41 6.17 1.67
CA GLU A 150 7.02 6.82 2.93
C GLU A 150 6.28 5.85 3.87
N VAL A 151 5.29 5.11 3.33
CA VAL A 151 4.55 4.08 4.09
C VAL A 151 5.48 2.95 4.52
N ARG A 152 6.47 2.58 3.70
CA ARG A 152 7.47 1.57 4.08
C ARG A 152 8.29 2.03 5.28
N ASP A 153 8.76 3.28 5.25
CA ASP A 153 9.53 3.87 6.33
C ASP A 153 8.71 4.01 7.62
N TYR A 154 7.45 4.45 7.52
CA TYR A 154 6.52 4.50 8.65
C TYR A 154 6.31 3.12 9.30
N LEU A 155 6.15 2.08 8.49
CA LEU A 155 5.96 0.73 8.97
C LEU A 155 7.21 0.15 9.65
N ASP A 156 8.39 0.54 9.19
CA ASP A 156 9.67 0.21 9.83
C ASP A 156 9.84 0.98 11.15
N PHE A 157 9.49 2.26 11.17
CA PHE A 157 9.41 3.06 12.40
C PHE A 157 8.51 2.40 13.45
N CYS A 158 7.30 1.98 13.06
CA CYS A 158 6.39 1.26 13.94
C CYS A 158 6.96 -0.08 14.46
N ARG A 159 7.79 -0.76 13.65
CA ARG A 159 8.45 -2.01 14.04
C ARG A 159 9.54 -1.72 15.07
N LEU A 160 10.42 -0.76 14.81
CA LEU A 160 11.53 -0.40 15.68
C LEU A 160 11.04 0.18 17.01
N ARG A 161 10.04 1.09 17.00
CA ARG A 161 9.38 1.59 18.21
C ARG A 161 8.87 0.45 19.10
N ARG A 162 8.30 -0.61 18.51
CA ARG A 162 7.82 -1.78 19.25
C ARG A 162 8.96 -2.61 19.85
N ILE A 163 10.05 -2.79 19.12
CA ILE A 163 11.21 -3.54 19.60
C ILE A 163 11.87 -2.79 20.75
N GLU A 164 12.10 -1.48 20.59
CA GLU A 164 12.77 -0.66 21.59
C GLU A 164 11.96 -0.54 22.89
N ALA A 165 10.64 -0.30 22.79
CA ALA A 165 9.75 -0.31 23.95
C ALA A 165 9.83 -1.64 24.72
N ARG A 166 9.88 -2.77 24.00
CA ARG A 166 10.02 -4.10 24.61
C ARG A 166 11.38 -4.29 25.28
N LEU A 167 12.47 -3.79 24.69
CA LEU A 167 13.81 -3.88 25.28
C LEU A 167 13.93 -3.05 26.56
N ARG A 168 13.26 -1.90 26.62
CA ARG A 168 13.26 -0.99 27.78
C ARG A 168 12.21 -1.36 28.84
N GLY A 169 11.31 -2.29 28.54
CA GLY A 169 10.22 -2.67 29.44
C GLY A 169 9.13 -1.61 29.58
N GLU A 170 9.06 -0.65 28.65
CA GLU A 170 8.07 0.42 28.63
C GLU A 170 6.87 0.01 27.76
N ASP A 171 5.69 0.54 28.10
CA ASP A 171 4.50 0.35 27.27
C ASP A 171 4.63 1.23 26.00
N ARG A 172 4.37 0.62 24.85
CA ARG A 172 4.39 1.25 23.51
C ARG A 172 3.65 2.59 23.47
N ARG A 173 2.61 2.77 24.27
CA ARG A 173 1.79 4.00 24.27
C ARG A 173 2.48 5.24 24.84
N TYR A 174 3.52 5.04 25.66
CA TYR A 174 4.22 6.14 26.36
C TYR A 174 5.68 6.27 25.92
N PHE A 175 6.14 5.36 25.06
CA PHE A 175 7.50 5.38 24.56
C PHE A 175 7.63 6.37 23.40
N GLY A 176 8.13 7.56 23.72
CA GLY A 176 8.50 8.55 22.71
C GLY A 176 9.60 7.99 21.82
N PHE A 177 9.31 7.82 20.53
CA PHE A 177 10.28 7.37 19.54
C PHE A 177 10.49 8.46 18.50
N THR A 178 11.57 9.23 18.64
CA THR A 178 11.84 10.37 17.75
C THR A 178 12.47 9.92 16.43
N ARG A 179 12.50 10.82 15.43
CA ARG A 179 13.19 10.57 14.16
C ARG A 179 14.69 10.27 14.36
N ASP A 180 15.37 10.97 15.26
CA ASP A 180 16.77 10.70 15.59
C ASP A 180 16.96 9.30 16.16
N GLN A 181 16.07 8.86 17.04
CA GLN A 181 16.10 7.50 17.61
C GLN A 181 15.80 6.42 16.56
N LEU A 182 14.99 6.74 15.54
CA LEU A 182 14.80 5.87 14.38
C LEU A 182 16.10 5.70 13.60
N ASP A 183 16.82 6.79 13.31
CA ASP A 183 18.06 6.76 12.55
C ASP A 183 19.16 6.00 13.32
N ASP A 184 19.27 6.23 14.63
CA ASP A 184 20.16 5.48 15.51
C ASP A 184 19.83 3.98 15.51
N ALA A 185 18.55 3.62 15.59
CA ALA A 185 18.11 2.23 15.56
C ALA A 185 18.40 1.55 14.21
N ARG A 186 18.22 2.28 13.10
CA ARG A 186 18.56 1.81 11.74
C ARG A 186 20.06 1.58 11.59
N LEU A 187 20.89 2.50 12.10
CA LEU A 187 22.35 2.33 12.11
C LEU A 187 22.76 1.12 12.95
N ALA A 188 22.22 0.97 14.16
CA ALA A 188 22.47 -0.17 15.02
C ALA A 188 22.10 -1.51 14.35
N GLU A 189 20.94 -1.58 13.69
CA GLU A 189 20.50 -2.76 12.95
C GLU A 189 21.43 -3.07 11.76
N PHE A 190 21.82 -2.06 10.97
CA PHE A 190 22.77 -2.23 9.88
C PHE A 190 24.13 -2.76 10.37
N LEU A 191 24.69 -2.16 11.42
CA LEU A 191 25.96 -2.59 12.01
C LEU A 191 25.88 -4.01 12.56
N TRP A 192 24.75 -4.38 13.18
CA TRP A 192 24.50 -5.74 13.66
C TRP A 192 24.47 -6.75 12.51
N ILE A 193 23.74 -6.46 11.42
CA ILE A 193 23.68 -7.33 10.24
C ILE A 193 25.07 -7.53 9.63
N GLU A 194 25.85 -6.45 9.44
CA GLU A 194 27.22 -6.57 8.92
C GLU A 194 28.12 -7.36 9.87
N HIS A 195 28.00 -7.17 11.19
CA HIS A 195 28.71 -7.97 12.18
C HIS A 195 28.36 -9.46 12.04
N CYS A 196 27.08 -9.82 12.04
CA CYS A 196 26.61 -11.20 11.85
C CYS A 196 27.05 -11.80 10.52
N ARG A 197 27.07 -11.01 9.44
CA ARG A 197 27.55 -11.46 8.13
C ARG A 197 29.05 -11.78 8.16
N ARG A 198 29.84 -10.94 8.85
CA ARG A 198 31.28 -11.14 9.03
C ARG A 198 31.59 -12.37 9.90
N THR A 199 30.90 -12.53 11.03
CA THR A 199 31.13 -13.66 11.96
C THR A 199 30.52 -14.96 11.45
N GLY A 200 29.37 -14.91 10.78
CA GLY A 200 28.77 -16.06 10.09
C GLY A 200 29.66 -16.61 8.98
N ARG A 201 30.47 -15.76 8.33
CA ARG A 201 31.51 -16.19 7.36
C ARG A 201 32.75 -16.80 8.02
N SER A 202 33.13 -16.36 9.23
CA SER A 202 34.29 -16.93 9.93
C SER A 202 33.99 -18.26 10.62
N SER A 203 32.73 -18.50 11.01
CA SER A 203 32.29 -19.71 11.73
C SER A 203 32.32 -21.00 10.92
N TYR A 204 32.28 -20.95 9.58
CA TYR A 204 32.28 -22.15 8.72
C TYR A 204 33.59 -22.39 7.96
N LEU A 205 34.53 -21.44 8.01
CA LEU A 205 35.85 -21.56 7.34
C LEU A 205 37.01 -21.77 8.33
N ALA A 206 36.76 -21.71 9.64
CA ALA A 206 37.80 -21.85 10.67
C ALA A 206 37.89 -23.27 11.28
N ALA A 207 37.16 -24.24 10.75
CA ALA A 207 37.20 -25.63 11.21
C ALA A 207 37.35 -26.61 10.05
N ASP A 208 38.39 -26.42 9.24
CA ASP A 208 38.95 -27.53 8.45
C ASP A 208 40.49 -27.47 8.45
N GLU A 209 41.08 -27.39 9.64
CA GLU A 209 42.25 -28.23 9.87
C GLU A 209 41.73 -29.59 10.30
N ALA A 210 41.54 -30.46 9.30
CA ALA A 210 41.19 -31.86 9.46
C ALA A 210 42.12 -32.56 10.45
N GLY A 211 41.74 -32.52 11.73
CA GLY A 211 42.24 -33.39 12.77
C GLY A 211 41.91 -34.82 12.35
N ARG A 212 42.89 -35.50 11.75
CA ARG A 212 42.81 -36.89 11.32
C ARG A 212 42.36 -37.76 12.49
N PHE A 213 41.09 -38.15 12.50
CA PHE A 213 40.61 -39.25 13.34
C PHE A 213 41.28 -40.53 12.86
N ARG A 214 42.31 -40.98 13.58
CA ARG A 214 42.84 -42.34 13.44
C ARG A 214 42.02 -43.25 14.34
N VAL A 215 41.28 -44.16 13.71
CA VAL A 215 40.66 -45.31 14.36
C VAL A 215 41.71 -46.42 14.39
N ASN A 216 42.03 -46.91 15.59
CA ASN A 216 42.87 -48.10 15.80
C ASN A 216 42.10 -49.38 15.50
#